data_AF-A0A0B8NW47-F1
#
_entry.id   AF-A0A0B8NW47-F1
#
_cell.length_a   1.000
_cell.length_b   1.000
_cell.length_c   1.000
_cell.angle_alpha   90.00
_cell.angle_beta   90.00
_cell.angle_gamma   90.00
#
_symmetry.space_group_name_H-M   'P 1'
#
loop_
_entity.id
_entity.type
_entity.pdbx_description
1 polymer ?
#
loop_
_entity_poly.entity_id
_entity_poly.type
_entity_poly.pdbx_seq_one_letter_code
_entity_poly.pdbx_strand_id
1 'polypeptide(L)'
;MKIVLLNNQRLGMVRQWQSLFFDGRHSETILDDNPDFVMLAKSFDIPGKTITTKAEVEPALKEMLECETSYLLHVLIDEEENVWPLVPPGASNEDMLENT
;
A
#
# COMPACT_ATOMS: atom_id res chain seq x y z
N MET A 1 6.13 9.44 -16.16
CA MET A 1 6.36 8.70 -14.90
C MET A 1 5.07 8.01 -14.48
N LYS A 2 5.10 6.76 -14.04
CA LYS A 2 3.89 6.03 -13.59
C LYS A 2 4.00 5.82 -12.09
N ILE A 3 3.01 6.25 -11.33
CA ILE A 3 2.99 6.15 -9.87
C ILE A 3 1.87 5.17 -9.51
N VAL A 4 2.23 4.11 -8.81
CA VAL A 4 1.26 3.18 -8.20
C VAL A 4 1.34 3.38 -6.70
N LEU A 5 0.27 3.91 -6.11
CA LEU A 5 0.14 4.10 -4.67
C LEU A 5 -0.69 2.95 -4.11
N LEU A 6 -0.03 1.98 -3.48
CA LEU A 6 -0.70 0.95 -2.69
C LEU A 6 -1.05 1.54 -1.33
N ASN A 7 -2.34 1.80 -1.11
CA ASN A 7 -2.84 2.46 0.09
C ASN A 7 -3.62 1.47 0.96
N ASN A 8 -2.99 1.04 2.05
CA ASN A 8 -3.61 0.28 3.14
C ASN A 8 -4.02 1.19 4.31
N GLN A 9 -3.93 2.52 4.16
CA GLN A 9 -4.20 3.53 5.20
C GLN A 9 -3.36 3.38 6.48
N ARG A 10 -2.24 2.68 6.42
CA ARG A 10 -1.37 2.41 7.56
C ARG A 10 0.09 2.64 7.21
N LEU A 11 0.93 2.85 8.21
CA LEU A 11 2.37 2.63 8.05
C LEU A 11 2.66 1.13 8.13
N GLY A 12 2.28 0.39 7.06
CA GLY A 12 2.15 -1.07 7.06
C GLY A 12 3.33 -1.84 7.64
N MET A 13 4.56 -1.48 7.29
CA MET A 13 5.76 -2.12 7.84
C MET A 13 5.85 -1.92 9.37
N VAL A 14 5.72 -0.69 9.86
CA VAL A 14 5.79 -0.42 11.30
C VAL A 14 4.61 -1.06 12.04
N ARG A 15 3.41 -1.04 11.44
CA ARG A 15 2.22 -1.72 11.99
C ARG A 15 2.47 -3.21 12.16
N GLN A 16 2.98 -3.90 11.14
CA GLN A 16 3.26 -5.35 11.20
C GLN A 16 4.21 -5.68 12.36
N TRP A 17 5.25 -4.86 12.55
CA TRP A 17 6.19 -5.03 13.65
C TRP A 17 5.55 -4.78 15.02
N GLN A 18 4.72 -3.75 15.15
CA GLN A 18 3.94 -3.47 16.35
C GLN A 18 2.98 -4.63 16.68
N SER A 19 2.36 -5.24 15.67
CA SER A 19 1.52 -6.43 15.84
C SER A 19 2.32 -7.62 16.37
N LEU A 20 3.48 -7.92 15.77
CA LEU A 20 4.22 -9.15 16.04
C LEU A 20 5.08 -9.09 17.32
N PHE A 21 5.62 -7.92 17.65
CA PHE A 21 6.66 -7.80 18.69
C PHE A 21 6.30 -6.85 19.84
N PHE A 22 5.13 -6.20 19.79
CA PHE A 22 4.71 -5.19 20.79
C PHE A 22 3.25 -5.35 21.23
N ASP A 23 2.79 -6.60 21.40
CA ASP A 23 1.45 -6.95 21.91
C ASP A 23 0.28 -6.28 21.16
N GLY A 24 0.44 -6.00 19.86
CA GLY A 24 -0.60 -5.33 19.07
C GLY A 24 -0.82 -3.84 19.42
N ARG A 25 0.11 -3.20 20.14
CA ARG A 25 0.02 -1.77 20.45
C ARG A 25 0.41 -0.93 19.23
N HIS A 26 -0.60 -0.51 18.47
CA HIS A 26 -0.44 0.43 17.37
C HIS A 26 -0.25 1.86 17.87
N SER A 27 0.91 2.45 17.58
CA SER A 27 1.24 3.82 17.94
C SER A 27 1.69 4.57 16.70
N GLU A 28 0.99 5.65 16.35
CA GLU A 28 1.31 6.53 15.21
C GLU A 28 1.39 5.81 13.85
N THR A 29 0.62 4.72 13.67
CA THR A 29 0.63 3.91 12.43
C THR A 29 -0.70 3.92 11.68
N ILE A 30 -1.71 4.59 12.21
CA ILE A 30 -3.07 4.72 11.64
C ILE A 30 -3.13 6.05 10.88
N LEU A 31 -3.47 6.01 9.59
CA LEU A 31 -3.50 7.17 8.68
C LEU A 31 -4.90 7.37 8.08
N ASP A 32 -5.91 7.50 8.96
CA ASP A 32 -7.31 7.69 8.55
C ASP A 32 -7.59 9.11 8.00
N ASP A 33 -6.65 10.03 8.19
CA ASP A 33 -6.69 11.43 7.76
C ASP A 33 -5.92 11.70 6.46
N ASN A 34 -5.60 10.65 5.70
CA ASN A 34 -4.94 10.78 4.41
C ASN A 34 -5.73 11.69 3.44
N PRO A 35 -5.04 12.51 2.63
CA PRO A 35 -5.69 13.36 1.65
C PRO A 35 -6.24 12.54 0.48
N ASP A 36 -7.12 13.16 -0.31
CA ASP A 36 -7.46 12.63 -1.63
C ASP A 36 -6.25 12.76 -2.57
N PHE A 37 -5.51 11.64 -2.73
CA PHE A 37 -4.31 11.58 -3.56
C PHE A 37 -4.59 11.84 -5.04
N VAL A 38 -5.78 11.50 -5.55
CA VAL A 38 -6.14 11.76 -6.95
C VAL A 38 -6.39 13.25 -7.15
N MET A 39 -7.08 13.90 -6.21
CA MET A 39 -7.26 15.35 -6.22
C MET A 39 -5.91 16.08 -6.11
N LEU A 40 -4.99 15.60 -5.27
CA LEU A 40 -3.64 16.13 -5.17
C LEU A 40 -2.87 16.00 -6.49
N ALA A 41 -2.87 14.81 -7.11
CA ALA A 41 -2.21 14.58 -8.39
C ALA A 41 -2.77 15.50 -9.49
N LYS A 42 -4.10 15.68 -9.52
CA LYS A 42 -4.76 16.58 -10.45
C LYS A 42 -4.28 18.03 -10.33
N SER A 43 -3.91 18.49 -9.13
CA SER A 43 -3.34 19.85 -8.93
C SER A 43 -1.97 20.04 -9.59
N PHE A 44 -1.29 18.95 -9.96
CA PHE A 44 -0.02 18.93 -10.69
C PHE A 44 -0.21 18.56 -12.18
N ASP A 45 -1.43 18.64 -12.72
CA ASP A 45 -1.78 18.19 -14.07
C ASP A 45 -1.49 16.70 -14.33
N ILE A 46 -1.47 15.89 -13.27
CA ILE A 46 -1.29 14.44 -13.34
C ILE A 46 -2.67 13.78 -13.27
N PRO A 47 -3.16 13.14 -14.35
CA PRO A 47 -4.36 12.32 -14.27
C PRO A 47 -4.17 11.17 -13.27
N GLY A 48 -5.24 10.81 -12.58
CA GLY A 48 -5.20 9.67 -11.68
C GLY A 48 -6.57 9.04 -11.44
N LYS A 49 -6.54 7.83 -10.91
CA LYS A 49 -7.72 7.01 -10.66
C LYS A 49 -7.55 6.22 -9.38
N THR A 50 -8.62 6.10 -8.61
CA THR A 50 -8.70 5.21 -7.45
C THR A 50 -9.38 3.91 -7.86
N ILE A 51 -8.83 2.77 -7.46
CA ILE A 51 -9.45 1.44 -7.59
C ILE A 51 -9.62 0.80 -6.21
N THR A 52 -10.65 -0.03 -6.06
CA THR A 52 -11.04 -0.60 -4.77
C THR A 52 -11.28 -2.11 -4.82
N THR A 53 -11.34 -2.68 -6.02
CA THR A 53 -11.62 -4.10 -6.22
C THR A 53 -10.60 -4.74 -7.16
N LYS A 54 -10.40 -6.05 -7.00
CA LYS A 54 -9.48 -6.84 -7.83
C LYS A 54 -9.83 -6.78 -9.33
N ALA A 55 -11.12 -6.71 -9.67
CA ALA A 55 -11.58 -6.66 -11.06
C ALA A 55 -11.16 -5.37 -11.79
N GLU A 56 -10.85 -4.31 -11.05
CA GLU A 56 -10.42 -3.02 -11.62
C GLU A 56 -8.92 -2.96 -11.94
N VAL A 57 -8.12 -3.93 -11.45
CA VAL A 57 -6.65 -3.89 -11.54
C VAL A 57 -6.17 -3.94 -12.99
N GLU A 58 -6.57 -4.95 -13.76
CA GLU A 58 -6.18 -5.07 -15.17
C GLU A 58 -6.59 -3.86 -16.03
N PRO A 59 -7.87 -3.42 -16.01
CA PRO A 59 -8.28 -2.28 -16.83
C PRO A 59 -7.60 -0.97 -16.38
N ALA A 60 -7.39 -0.74 -15.09
CA ALA A 60 -6.73 0.47 -14.61
C ALA A 60 -5.22 0.50 -14.91
N LEU A 61 -4.54 -0.64 -14.82
CA LEU A 61 -3.14 -0.75 -15.26
C LEU A 61 -3.02 -0.48 -16.75
N LYS A 62 -3.92 -1.03 -17.57
CA LYS A 62 -3.95 -0.76 -19.01
C LYS A 62 -4.12 0.74 -19.30
N GLU A 63 -5.12 1.38 -18.69
CA GLU A 63 -5.38 2.82 -18.81
C GLU A 63 -4.15 3.66 -18.42
N MET A 64 -3.52 3.34 -17.28
CA MET A 64 -2.32 4.00 -16.80
C MET A 64 -1.15 3.88 -17.78
N LEU A 65 -0.94 2.69 -18.35
CA LEU A 65 0.16 2.40 -19.27
C LEU A 65 -0.05 3.02 -20.65
N GLU A 66 -1.30 3.10 -21.13
CA GLU A 66 -1.66 3.75 -22.40
C GLU A 66 -1.57 5.27 -22.35
N CYS A 67 -1.69 5.88 -21.16
CA CYS A 67 -1.54 7.33 -21.00
C CYS A 67 -0.12 7.78 -21.39
N GLU A 68 0.01 8.81 -22.24
CA GLU A 68 1.31 9.33 -22.66
C GLU A 68 1.99 10.20 -21.59
N THR A 69 1.20 10.76 -20.67
CA THR A 69 1.68 11.65 -19.60
C THR A 69 1.93 10.88 -18.30
N SER A 70 2.31 11.62 -17.25
CA SER A 70 2.38 11.05 -15.91
C SER A 70 1.00 10.62 -15.43
N TYR A 71 0.92 9.56 -14.63
CA TYR A 71 -0.35 9.03 -14.15
C TYR A 71 -0.20 8.48 -12.72
N LEU A 72 -1.20 8.74 -11.87
CA LEU A 72 -1.31 8.18 -10.53
C LEU A 72 -2.42 7.12 -10.47
N LEU A 73 -2.04 5.87 -10.25
CA LEU A 73 -2.98 4.81 -9.90
C LEU A 73 -2.98 4.63 -8.38
N HIS A 74 -4.08 5.01 -7.74
CA HIS A 74 -4.31 4.85 -6.32
C HIS A 74 -5.08 3.55 -6.07
N VAL A 75 -4.44 2.58 -5.41
CA VAL A 75 -4.97 1.24 -5.19
C VAL A 75 -5.29 1.08 -3.72
N LEU A 76 -6.57 1.00 -3.37
CA LEU A 76 -6.95 0.63 -2.01
C LEU A 76 -6.70 -0.88 -1.83
N ILE A 77 -5.95 -1.20 -0.78
CA ILE A 77 -5.69 -2.58 -0.34
C ILE A 77 -6.13 -2.71 1.11
N ASP A 78 -6.29 -3.94 1.57
CA ASP A 78 -6.71 -4.23 2.93
C ASP A 78 -5.66 -3.72 3.94
N GLU A 79 -6.12 -3.18 5.07
CA GLU A 79 -5.27 -2.66 6.15
C GLU A 79 -4.55 -3.76 6.94
N GLU A 80 -5.06 -4.99 6.88
CA GLU A 80 -4.53 -6.15 7.57
C GLU A 80 -3.44 -6.88 6.77
N GLU A 81 -3.29 -6.57 5.48
CA GLU A 81 -2.30 -7.18 4.61
C GLU A 81 -0.87 -6.87 5.06
N ASN A 82 -0.14 -7.94 5.36
CA ASN A 82 1.21 -7.93 5.88
C ASN A 82 2.18 -8.53 4.86
N VAL A 83 3.45 -8.15 4.94
CA VAL A 83 4.48 -8.71 4.05
C VAL A 83 4.99 -10.01 4.64
N TRP A 84 4.79 -11.09 3.88
CA TRP A 84 5.29 -12.42 4.22
C TRP A 84 6.11 -12.98 3.05
N PRO A 85 7.07 -13.87 3.31
CA PRO A 85 7.52 -14.31 4.64
C PRO A 85 8.49 -13.31 5.29
N LEU A 86 8.65 -13.35 6.62
CA LEU A 86 9.45 -12.37 7.39
C LEU A 86 10.45 -13.06 8.32
N VAL A 87 11.70 -12.60 8.32
CA VAL A 87 12.73 -13.04 9.27
C VAL A 87 12.74 -12.09 10.49
N PRO A 88 12.48 -12.58 11.70
CA PRO A 88 12.53 -11.75 12.91
C PRO A 88 13.93 -11.18 13.21
N PRO A 89 14.02 -10.08 13.97
CA PRO A 89 15.30 -9.55 14.45
C PRO A 89 16.16 -10.62 15.12
N GLY A 90 17.39 -10.78 14.64
CA GLY A 90 18.36 -11.69 15.24
C GLY A 90 18.11 -13.17 14.96
N ALA A 91 17.13 -13.52 14.13
CA ALA A 91 16.88 -14.88 13.68
C ALA A 91 17.67 -15.23 12.40
N SER A 92 17.84 -16.52 12.11
CA SER A 92 18.40 -16.99 10.83
C SER A 92 17.36 -16.90 9.72
N ASN A 93 17.80 -16.89 8.45
CA ASN A 93 16.90 -17.01 7.31
C ASN A 93 16.13 -18.35 7.29
N GLU A 94 16.63 -19.36 8.00
CA GLU A 94 15.95 -20.65 8.17
C GLU A 94 14.77 -20.58 9.15
N ASP A 95 14.73 -19.57 10.04
CA ASP A 95 13.71 -19.38 11.07
C ASP A 95 12.61 -18.41 10.62
N MET A 96 12.32 -18.39 9.33
CA MET A 96 11.39 -17.45 8.73
C MET A 96 9.96 -17.70 9.17
N LEU A 97 9.22 -16.63 9.48
CA LEU A 97 7.79 -16.70 9.79
C LEU A 97 6.98 -16.71 8.49
N GLU A 98 6.06 -17.67 8.39
CA GLU A 98 5.10 -17.78 7.30
C GLU A 98 3.70 -17.34 7.76
N ASN A 99 2.89 -16.87 6.82
CA ASN A 99 1.47 -16.58 7.06
C ASN A 99 0.73 -17.93 7.16
N THR A 100 0.53 -18.44 8.39
CA THR A 100 -0.11 -19.74 8.65
C THR A 100 -1.57 -19.57 9.03
#